data_AF-A0A8X7B9Z9-F1
#
_entry.id   AF-A0A8X7B9Z9-F1
#
_cell.length_a   1.000
_cell.length_b   1.000
_cell.length_c   1.000
_cell.angle_alpha   90.00
_cell.angle_beta   90.00
_cell.angle_gamma   90.00
#
_symmetry.space_group_name_H-M   'P 1'
#
loop_
_entity.id
_entity.type
_entity.pdbx_description
1 polymer ?
#
loop_
_entity_poly.entity_id
_entity_poly.type
_entity_poly.pdbx_seq_one_letter_code
_entity_poly.pdbx_strand_id
1 'polypeptide(L)'
;MRHGASFDQVSEFERGRVVDCRDCGLPFREIGQRVGRNRICHRWRQEETSDEWGTGTIQWNAIVFSNESRFCLQLHDGRIRVGRHRGERLLNCSVMHHHTGPAPSIMAWGGIKVHCYPL
;
A
#
# COMPACT_ATOMS: atom_id res chain seq x y z
N MET A 1 27.85 6.07 -20.34
CA MET A 1 26.86 6.95 -19.69
C MET A 1 25.47 6.55 -20.18
N ARG A 2 24.69 5.82 -19.39
CA ARG A 2 23.30 5.45 -19.73
C ARG A 2 22.37 6.25 -18.83
N HIS A 3 21.57 7.11 -19.45
CA HIS A 3 20.66 8.05 -18.81
C HIS A 3 19.52 7.33 -18.05
N GLY A 4 19.46 7.56 -16.74
CA GLY A 4 18.33 7.98 -15.88
C GLY A 4 16.85 7.83 -16.27
N ALA A 5 16.46 6.97 -17.19
CA ALA A 5 15.08 6.94 -17.70
C ALA A 5 14.09 6.08 -16.87
N SER A 6 14.58 5.21 -15.96
CA SER A 6 13.67 4.25 -15.29
C SER A 6 13.12 4.73 -13.95
N PHE A 7 13.79 5.65 -13.26
CA PHE A 7 13.29 6.18 -11.99
C PHE A 7 12.04 7.04 -12.23
N ASP A 8 12.00 7.86 -13.28
CA ASP A 8 10.96 8.89 -13.54
C ASP A 8 9.56 8.36 -13.87
N GLN A 9 9.41 7.05 -14.07
CA GLN A 9 8.09 6.44 -14.31
C GLN A 9 7.31 6.13 -13.04
N VAL A 10 7.89 6.41 -11.87
CA VAL A 10 7.39 6.03 -10.55
C VAL A 10 7.43 7.25 -9.65
N SER A 11 6.33 7.55 -8.97
CA SER A 11 6.30 8.71 -8.05
C SER A 11 7.31 8.51 -6.92
N GLU A 12 7.82 9.60 -6.36
CA GLU A 12 8.73 9.54 -5.20
C GLU A 12 8.15 8.68 -4.06
N PHE A 13 6.85 8.76 -3.81
CA PHE A 13 6.16 7.91 -2.84
C PHE A 13 6.23 6.42 -3.20
N GLU A 14 5.98 6.06 -4.45
CA GLU A 14 6.06 4.67 -4.90
C GLU A 14 7.51 4.15 -4.87
N ARG A 15 8.50 5.00 -5.15
CA ARG A 15 9.93 4.67 -4.99
C ARG A 15 10.24 4.39 -3.51
N GLY A 16 9.79 5.26 -2.60
CA GLY A 16 9.97 5.11 -1.15
C GLY A 16 9.39 3.80 -0.61
N ARG A 17 8.20 3.40 -1.06
CA ARG A 17 7.59 2.10 -0.68
C ARG A 17 8.42 0.89 -1.12
N VAL A 18 9.06 0.97 -2.29
CA VAL A 18 9.92 -0.11 -2.80
C VAL A 18 11.21 -0.20 -1.99
N VAL A 19 11.84 0.94 -1.67
CA VAL A 19 13.04 1.01 -0.82
C VAL A 19 12.75 0.48 0.59
N ASP A 20 11.68 0.97 1.23
CA ASP A 20 11.29 0.53 2.59
C ASP A 20 11.02 -0.98 2.67
N CYS A 21 10.31 -1.52 1.68
CA CYS A 21 10.09 -2.96 1.58
C CYS A 21 11.41 -3.74 1.36
N ARG A 22 12.37 -3.16 0.63
CA ARG A 22 13.66 -3.78 0.37
C ARG A 22 14.54 -3.78 1.62
N ASP A 23 14.55 -2.68 2.37
CA ASP A 23 15.25 -2.52 3.65
C ASP A 23 14.68 -3.46 4.73
N CYS A 24 13.39 -3.77 4.67
CA CYS A 24 12.76 -4.82 5.49
C CYS A 24 13.12 -6.25 5.05
N GLY A 25 14.02 -6.43 4.07
CA GLY A 25 14.50 -7.73 3.61
C GLY A 25 13.56 -8.48 2.64
N LEU A 26 12.51 -7.82 2.12
CA LEU A 26 11.58 -8.50 1.23
C LEU A 26 12.18 -8.76 -0.15
N PRO A 27 11.84 -9.90 -0.79
CA PRO A 27 12.26 -10.17 -2.17
C PRO A 27 11.45 -9.29 -3.15
N PHE A 28 12.08 -8.76 -4.20
CA PHE A 28 11.42 -7.91 -5.21
C PHE A 28 10.09 -8.44 -5.77
N ARG A 29 9.94 -9.77 -5.84
CA ARG A 29 8.69 -10.40 -6.25
C ARG A 29 7.54 -10.05 -5.30
N GLU A 30 7.80 -10.10 -4.00
CA GLU A 30 6.81 -9.76 -2.97
C GLU A 30 6.59 -8.25 -2.90
N ILE A 31 7.66 -7.46 -3.06
CA ILE A 31 7.55 -5.99 -3.16
C ILE A 31 6.65 -5.58 -4.34
N GLY A 32 6.84 -6.21 -5.51
CA GLY A 32 6.04 -5.96 -6.70
C GLY A 32 4.56 -6.26 -6.51
N GLN A 33 4.22 -7.27 -5.71
CA GLN A 33 2.83 -7.59 -5.35
C GLN A 33 2.25 -6.55 -4.40
N ARG A 34 3.01 -6.14 -3.36
CA ARG A 34 2.56 -5.14 -2.39
C ARG A 34 2.39 -3.74 -2.98
N VAL A 35 3.27 -3.36 -3.91
CA VAL A 35 3.24 -2.04 -4.56
C VAL A 35 2.38 -2.05 -5.83
N GLY A 36 1.99 -3.22 -6.35
CA GLY A 36 1.25 -3.34 -7.60
C GLY A 36 2.09 -3.04 -8.85
N ARG A 37 3.42 -3.10 -8.72
CA ARG A 37 4.40 -2.68 -9.75
C ARG A 37 5.39 -3.78 -10.12
N ASN A 38 4.90 -4.99 -10.36
CA ASN A 38 5.70 -6.19 -10.67
C ASN A 38 6.76 -5.98 -11.78
N ARG A 39 6.40 -5.30 -12.88
CA ARG A 39 7.31 -5.04 -14.00
C ARG A 39 8.48 -4.14 -13.62
N ILE A 40 8.22 -3.19 -12.73
CA ILE A 40 9.21 -2.22 -12.25
C ILE A 40 10.15 -2.90 -11.26
N CYS A 41 9.61 -3.64 -10.29
CA CYS A 41 10.43 -4.43 -9.36
C CYS A 41 11.30 -5.48 -10.06
N HIS A 42 10.80 -6.09 -11.15
CA HIS A 42 11.60 -7.03 -11.95
C HIS A 42 12.73 -6.32 -12.71
N ARG A 43 12.50 -5.10 -13.18
CA ARG A 43 13.55 -4.27 -13.79
C ARG A 43 14.60 -3.87 -12.76
N TRP A 44 14.16 -3.43 -11.59
CA TRP A 44 15.02 -2.96 -10.50
C TRP A 44 15.90 -4.09 -9.94
N ARG A 45 15.39 -5.33 -9.91
CA ARG A 45 16.19 -6.52 -9.62
C ARG A 45 17.39 -6.70 -10.56
N GLN A 46 17.28 -6.27 -11.82
CA GLN A 46 18.39 -6.33 -12.78
C GLN A 46 19.36 -5.16 -12.65
N GLU A 47 18.94 -4.07 -11.98
CA GLU A 47 19.71 -2.84 -11.77
C GLU A 47 20.39 -2.81 -10.36
N GLU A 48 20.11 -3.80 -9.51
CA GLU A 48 20.60 -3.93 -8.13
C GLU A 48 22.12 -4.16 -7.99
N THR A 49 22.85 -4.22 -9.10
CA THR A 49 24.32 -4.28 -9.16
C THR A 49 25.00 -2.91 -9.06
N SER A 50 24.25 -1.83 -8.80
CA SER A 50 24.78 -0.47 -8.65
C SER A 50 24.71 -0.03 -7.18
N ASP A 51 25.81 0.50 -6.64
CA ASP A 51 25.98 1.01 -5.25
C ASP A 51 25.01 2.15 -4.84
N GLU A 52 24.11 2.55 -5.74
CA GLU A 52 23.14 3.63 -5.59
C GLU A 52 22.06 3.33 -4.53
N TRP A 53 21.78 2.05 -4.25
CA TRP A 53 20.74 1.64 -3.29
C TRP A 53 21.06 2.00 -1.83
N GLY A 54 22.33 1.85 -1.40
CA GLY A 54 22.73 2.15 -0.01
C GLY A 54 22.64 3.64 0.36
N THR A 55 22.64 4.53 -0.64
CA THR A 55 22.50 5.98 -0.44
C THR A 55 21.01 6.39 -0.32
N GLY A 56 20.10 5.54 -0.83
CA GLY A 56 18.66 5.80 -0.81
C GLY A 56 18.06 5.84 0.59
N THR A 57 18.46 4.91 1.47
CA THR A 57 17.95 4.85 2.86
C THR A 57 18.28 6.12 3.66
N ILE A 58 19.46 6.72 3.42
CA ILE A 58 19.87 7.99 4.05
C ILE A 58 18.99 9.15 3.59
N GLN A 59 18.58 9.18 2.32
CA GLN A 59 17.71 10.23 1.79
C GLN A 59 16.29 10.17 2.38
N TRP A 60 15.71 8.97 2.54
CA TRP A 60 14.35 8.80 3.09
C TRP A 60 14.27 8.99 4.61
N ASN A 61 15.38 8.76 5.34
CA ASN A 61 15.46 8.99 6.78
C ASN A 61 15.29 10.45 7.21
N ALA A 62 15.28 11.42 6.28
CA ALA A 62 14.94 12.81 6.58
C ALA A 62 13.46 13.13 6.39
N ILE A 63 12.69 12.27 5.71
CA ILE A 63 11.35 12.58 5.23
C ILE A 63 10.30 12.06 6.22
N VAL A 64 9.33 12.93 6.56
CA VAL A 64 8.13 12.58 7.33
C VAL A 64 6.94 12.52 6.37
N PHE A 65 6.26 11.38 6.31
CA PHE A 65 5.03 11.24 5.52
C PHE A 65 3.84 11.58 6.40
N SER A 66 2.96 12.48 5.96
CA SER A 66 1.70 12.79 6.66
C SER A 66 0.49 12.56 5.77
N ASN A 67 -0.61 12.10 6.34
CA ASN A 67 -1.89 11.99 5.63
C ASN A 67 -3.08 12.18 6.57
N GLU A 68 -4.25 12.41 5.98
CA GLU A 68 -5.54 12.40 6.65
C GLU A 68 -6.31 11.13 6.23
N SER A 69 -6.93 10.45 7.19
CA SER A 69 -7.65 9.20 6.95
C SER A 69 -8.92 9.12 7.79
N ARG A 70 -9.97 8.57 7.18
CA ARG A 70 -11.27 8.35 7.81
C ARG A 70 -11.42 6.89 8.21
N PHE A 71 -11.66 6.64 9.50
CA PHE A 71 -11.94 5.32 10.06
C PHE A 71 -13.43 5.22 10.41
N CYS A 72 -14.20 4.39 9.70
CA CYS A 72 -15.62 4.20 10.06
C CYS A 72 -15.74 3.28 11.28
N LEU A 73 -16.48 3.71 12.29
CA LEU A 73 -16.77 2.93 13.50
C LEU A 73 -17.78 1.81 13.23
N GLN A 74 -18.58 1.97 12.18
CA GLN A 74 -19.44 0.93 11.64
C GLN A 74 -18.94 0.54 10.26
N LEU A 75 -18.03 -0.44 10.24
CA LEU A 75 -17.54 -1.11 9.04
C LEU A 75 -18.04 -2.55 9.05
N HIS A 76 -19.30 -2.72 8.69
CA HIS A 76 -19.73 -3.90 7.97
C HIS A 76 -20.42 -3.39 6.71
N ASP A 77 -20.19 -4.04 5.57
CA ASP A 77 -20.86 -3.73 4.30
C ASP A 77 -22.37 -4.03 4.32
N GLY A 78 -22.97 -4.21 5.50
CA GLY A 78 -24.33 -4.68 5.66
C GLY A 78 -24.47 -6.18 5.43
N ARG A 79 -23.43 -6.88 4.95
CA ARG A 79 -23.59 -8.22 4.37
C ARG A 79 -23.27 -9.30 5.39
N ILE A 80 -24.33 -9.95 5.82
CA ILE A 80 -24.25 -11.19 6.59
C ILE A 80 -23.97 -12.34 5.62
N ARG A 81 -22.97 -13.18 5.93
CA ARG A 81 -22.74 -14.43 5.19
C ARG A 81 -23.82 -15.44 5.60
N VAL A 82 -24.62 -15.88 4.63
CA VAL A 82 -25.68 -16.88 4.82
C VAL A 82 -25.47 -18.01 3.82
N GLY A 83 -25.59 -19.27 4.26
CA GLY A 83 -25.62 -20.42 3.35
C GLY A 83 -26.92 -20.45 2.57
N ARG A 84 -26.86 -20.58 1.24
CA ARG A 84 -28.03 -20.52 0.35
C ARG A 84 -27.87 -21.44 -0.85
N HIS A 85 -28.99 -21.87 -1.43
CA HIS A 85 -28.99 -22.56 -2.72
C HIS A 85 -28.82 -21.58 -3.89
N ARG A 86 -28.36 -22.09 -5.03
CA ARG A 86 -28.09 -21.29 -6.24
C ARG A 86 -29.38 -20.60 -6.70
N GLY A 87 -29.36 -19.27 -6.77
CA GLY A 87 -30.50 -18.44 -7.23
C GLY A 87 -31.21 -17.66 -6.12
N GLU A 88 -30.95 -17.96 -4.84
CA GLU A 88 -31.68 -17.38 -3.70
C GLU A 88 -31.17 -15.99 -3.25
N ARG A 89 -30.16 -15.43 -3.92
CA ARG A 89 -29.48 -14.19 -3.50
C ARG A 89 -30.42 -12.99 -3.39
N LEU A 90 -31.44 -12.93 -4.25
CA LEU A 90 -32.35 -11.79 -4.39
C LEU A 90 -33.76 -12.07 -3.83
N LEU A 91 -33.96 -13.18 -3.12
CA LEU A 91 -35.24 -13.43 -2.47
C LEU A 91 -35.48 -12.40 -1.37
N ASN A 92 -36.75 -12.02 -1.14
CA ASN A 92 -37.10 -11.01 -0.15
C ASN A 92 -36.67 -11.41 1.28
N CYS A 93 -36.76 -12.70 1.64
CA CYS A 93 -36.27 -13.23 2.92
C CYS A 93 -34.74 -13.15 3.09
N SER A 94 -34.06 -12.76 2.02
CA SER A 94 -32.64 -12.89 1.79
C SER A 94 -31.97 -11.53 1.57
N VAL A 95 -32.76 -10.45 1.60
CA VAL A 95 -32.34 -9.05 1.45
C VAL A 95 -32.82 -8.30 2.69
N MET A 96 -31.89 -7.66 3.41
CA MET A 96 -32.24 -6.74 4.50
C MET A 96 -31.96 -5.31 4.07
N HIS A 97 -32.92 -4.43 4.33
CA HIS A 97 -32.75 -3.01 4.07
C HIS A 97 -31.78 -2.41 5.10
N HIS A 98 -30.66 -1.84 4.64
CA HIS A 98 -29.71 -1.15 5.48
C HIS A 98 -29.90 0.36 5.33
N HIS A 99 -29.87 1.09 6.44
CA HIS A 99 -29.89 2.55 6.42
C HIS A 99 -28.64 3.08 5.70
N THR A 100 -28.79 4.01 4.75
CA THR A 100 -27.68 4.59 3.97
C THR A 100 -27.19 5.93 4.54
N GLY A 101 -27.47 6.20 5.82
CA GLY A 101 -27.00 7.41 6.50
C GLY A 101 -25.47 7.43 6.69
N PRO A 102 -24.88 8.59 6.99
CA PRO A 102 -23.44 8.69 7.27
C PRO A 102 -23.07 7.76 8.43
N ALA A 103 -22.23 6.76 8.18
CA ALA A 103 -21.71 5.91 9.23
C ALA A 103 -20.86 6.77 10.20
N PRO A 104 -20.99 6.57 11.52
CA PRO A 104 -20.12 7.24 12.49
C PRO A 104 -18.67 6.89 12.17
N SER A 105 -17.80 7.89 12.20
CA SER A 105 -16.41 7.73 11.78
C SER A 105 -15.51 8.74 12.46
N ILE A 106 -14.24 8.39 12.57
CA ILE A 106 -13.18 9.24 13.12
C ILE A 106 -12.29 9.70 11.95
N MET A 107 -12.05 11.00 11.86
CA MET A 107 -11.00 11.55 11.01
C MET A 107 -9.71 11.59 11.85
N ALA A 108 -8.63 11.06 11.31
CA ALA A 108 -7.32 11.15 11.94
C ALA A 108 -6.33 11.75 10.95
N TRP A 109 -5.53 12.68 11.45
CA TRP A 109 -4.35 13.17 10.78
C TRP A 109 -3.12 12.63 11.51
N GLY A 110 -2.11 12.17 10.78
CA GLY A 110 -0.92 11.59 11.39
C GLY A 110 0.29 11.62 10.47
N GLY A 111 1.46 11.60 11.10
CA GLY A 111 2.76 11.52 10.44
C GLY A 111 3.53 10.24 10.80
N ILE A 112 4.21 9.64 9.83
CA ILE A 112 5.09 8.49 10.01
C ILE A 112 6.47 8.79 9.42
N LYS A 113 7.51 8.26 10.07
CA LYS A 113 8.90 8.41 9.65
C LYS A 113 9.62 7.09 9.91
N VAL A 114 10.52 6.72 9.01
CA VAL A 114 11.42 5.58 9.21
C VAL A 114 12.49 5.96 10.24
N HIS A 115 12.71 5.10 11.24
CA HIS A 115 13.78 5.26 12.23
C HIS A 115 14.76 4.10 12.07
N CYS A 116 15.94 4.38 11.51
CA CYS A 116 17.06 3.45 11.50
C CYS A 116 17.98 3.75 12.69
N TYR A 117 18.27 2.75 13.52
CA TYR A 117 19.35 2.85 14.50
C TYR A 117 20.69 2.66 13.77
N PRO A 118 21.73 3.49 14.04
CA PRO A 118 23.06 3.21 13.54
C PRO A 118 23.59 1.93 14.22
N LEU A 119 24.15 1.02 13.42
CA LEU A 119 24.88 -0.18 13.87
C LEU A 119 26.25 0.19 14.45
#